data_AF-A0A1Q3EIV7-F1
#
_entry.id   AF-A0A1Q3EIV7-F1
#
_cell.length_a   1.000
_cell.length_b   1.000
_cell.length_c   1.000
_cell.angle_alpha   90.00
_cell.angle_beta   90.00
_cell.angle_gamma   90.00
#
_symmetry.space_group_name_H-M   'P 1'
#
loop_
_entity.id
_entity.type
_entity.pdbx_description
1 polymer ?
#
loop_
_entity_poly.entity_id
_entity_poly.type
_entity_poly.pdbx_seq_one_letter_code
_entity_poly.pdbx_strand_id
1 'polypeptide(L)'
;MLYLAFLVVLFPAFRFVVGDGITPTAPGPGDQFNAGSPCTIQWQVGENWSNFTISLMSGSNTQMQLVAPVASGLDGSNAALSPFNWTCPEVNPYSAIYFYQFTNSNDTTNSKWTTRFTIASPSGESSPPANSTQPNGDSIPWGVGVKLFLICDDRDISTFHHHCVKQPAWQLFKIAQVQNEHYQY
;
A
#
# COMPACT_ATOMS: atom_id res chain seq x y z
N MET A 1 46.25 41.91 -21.90
CA MET A 1 46.00 40.47 -22.17
C MET A 1 45.56 39.83 -20.87
N LEU A 2 44.27 39.52 -20.72
CA LEU A 2 43.71 38.88 -19.53
C LEU A 2 43.39 37.42 -19.89
N TYR A 3 44.03 36.45 -19.22
CA TYR A 3 43.74 35.02 -19.40
C TYR A 3 42.66 34.59 -18.39
N LEU A 4 41.53 34.09 -18.89
CA LEU A 4 40.51 33.42 -18.09
C LEU A 4 40.89 31.94 -17.94
N ALA A 5 41.14 31.50 -16.71
CA ALA A 5 41.32 30.09 -16.38
C ALA A 5 39.95 29.43 -16.16
N PHE A 6 39.58 28.49 -17.02
CA PHE A 6 38.41 27.63 -16.84
C PHE A 6 38.74 26.52 -15.83
N LEU A 7 38.15 26.59 -14.63
CA LEU A 7 38.13 25.48 -13.67
C LEU A 7 37.11 24.43 -14.13
N VAL A 8 37.59 23.32 -14.66
CA VAL A 8 36.77 22.13 -14.93
C VAL A 8 36.55 21.41 -13.59
N VAL A 9 35.36 21.58 -13.00
CA VAL A 9 34.93 20.81 -11.84
C VAL A 9 34.48 19.43 -12.33
N LEU A 10 35.37 18.43 -12.19
CA LEU A 10 35.02 17.02 -12.37
C LEU A 10 34.11 16.59 -11.21
N PHE A 11 32.80 16.63 -11.44
CA PHE A 11 31.85 15.97 -10.56
C PHE A 11 32.09 14.45 -10.66
N PRO A 12 32.44 13.76 -9.56
CA PRO A 12 32.52 12.31 -9.59
C PRO A 12 31.13 11.78 -9.95
N ALA A 13 31.03 11.06 -11.07
CA ALA A 13 29.83 10.30 -11.38
C ALA A 13 29.65 9.26 -10.28
N PHE A 14 28.76 9.53 -9.33
CA PHE A 14 28.38 8.60 -8.29
C PHE A 14 27.71 7.41 -9.00
N ARG A 15 28.48 6.36 -9.25
CA ARG A 15 27.98 5.09 -9.76
C ARG A 15 27.22 4.46 -8.59
N PHE A 16 25.91 4.63 -8.55
CA PHE A 16 25.07 3.79 -7.72
C PHE A 16 25.28 2.35 -8.21
N VAL A 17 25.85 1.51 -7.35
CA VAL A 17 25.73 0.07 -7.52
C VAL A 17 24.25 -0.21 -7.42
N VAL A 18 23.61 -0.43 -8.56
CA VAL A 18 22.24 -0.96 -8.60
C VAL A 18 22.36 -2.33 -7.95
N GLY A 19 21.85 -2.46 -6.73
CA GLY A 19 21.72 -3.76 -6.09
C GLY A 19 20.87 -4.67 -6.97
N ASP A 20 21.08 -5.98 -6.88
CA ASP A 20 20.20 -6.93 -7.55
C ASP A 20 18.76 -6.74 -7.02
N GLY A 21 17.89 -6.21 -7.88
CA GLY A 21 16.50 -5.90 -7.59
C GLY A 21 16.16 -4.47 -7.16
N ILE A 22 14.85 -4.22 -7.02
CA ILE A 22 14.32 -2.89 -6.68
C ILE A 22 14.46 -2.58 -5.18
N THR A 23 14.47 -1.29 -4.85
CA THR A 23 14.50 -0.82 -3.45
C THR A 23 13.34 0.14 -3.19
N PRO A 24 12.28 -0.25 -2.46
CA PRO A 24 11.22 0.66 -2.06
C PRO A 24 11.75 1.82 -1.22
N THR A 25 11.33 3.04 -1.54
CA THR A 25 11.80 4.27 -0.88
C THR A 25 10.68 5.09 -0.25
N ALA A 26 9.44 4.94 -0.72
CA ALA A 26 8.28 5.58 -0.12
C ALA A 26 7.03 4.70 -0.28
N PRO A 27 6.07 4.78 0.65
CA PRO A 27 6.05 5.66 1.82
C PRO A 27 6.92 5.24 3.02
N GLY A 28 7.27 6.25 3.81
CA GLY A 28 8.08 6.23 5.03
C GLY A 28 7.26 6.31 6.33
N PRO A 29 7.91 6.18 7.51
CA PRO A 29 7.26 6.46 8.78
C PRO A 29 6.87 7.94 8.86
N GLY A 30 5.63 8.21 9.25
CA GLY A 30 5.08 9.56 9.33
C GLY A 30 4.36 10.01 8.06
N ASP A 31 4.52 9.32 6.93
CA ASP A 31 3.70 9.57 5.75
C ASP A 31 2.24 9.21 6.02
N GLN A 32 1.34 10.07 5.55
CA GLN A 32 -0.10 9.93 5.73
C GLN A 32 -0.81 10.18 4.41
N PHE A 33 -1.72 9.26 4.06
CA PHE A 33 -2.63 9.43 2.94
C PHE A 33 -4.07 9.23 3.39
N ASN A 34 -4.98 10.06 2.89
CA ASN A 34 -6.39 9.92 3.19
C ASN A 34 -7.01 8.86 2.28
N ALA A 35 -7.89 8.01 2.82
CA ALA A 35 -8.69 7.08 2.03
C ALA A 35 -9.44 7.82 0.91
N GLY A 36 -9.48 7.23 -0.29
CA GLY A 36 -10.03 7.84 -1.49
C GLY A 36 -9.11 8.85 -2.20
N SER A 37 -7.98 9.24 -1.60
CA SER A 37 -6.97 10.08 -2.25
C SER A 37 -5.87 9.24 -2.89
N PRO A 38 -5.00 9.83 -3.74
CA PRO A 38 -3.83 9.13 -4.26
C PRO A 38 -2.84 8.73 -3.15
N CYS A 39 -2.52 7.45 -3.08
CA CYS A 39 -1.40 6.87 -2.36
C CYS A 39 -0.21 6.79 -3.32
N THR A 40 0.87 7.50 -3.01
CA THR A 40 2.10 7.47 -3.81
C THR A 40 3.07 6.40 -3.30
N ILE A 41 3.54 5.57 -4.21
CA ILE A 41 4.51 4.51 -3.97
C ILE A 41 5.77 4.80 -4.78
N GLN A 42 6.94 4.68 -4.17
CA GLN A 42 8.22 4.93 -4.84
C GLN A 42 9.23 3.81 -4.59
N TRP A 43 10.06 3.57 -5.58
CA TRP A 43 11.18 2.66 -5.50
C TRP A 43 12.33 3.14 -6.41
N GLN A 44 13.56 2.77 -6.03
CA GLN A 44 14.69 2.82 -6.94
C GLN A 44 14.63 1.60 -7.87
N VAL A 45 14.86 1.86 -9.15
CA VAL A 45 14.89 0.82 -10.19
C VAL A 45 16.02 -0.19 -9.94
N GLY A 46 15.77 -1.42 -10.36
CA GLY A 46 16.71 -2.52 -10.26
C GLY A 46 16.60 -3.48 -11.42
N GLU A 47 17.66 -4.25 -11.65
CA GLU A 47 17.67 -5.30 -12.66
C GLU A 47 16.90 -6.54 -12.18
N ASN A 48 16.55 -7.44 -13.10
CA ASN A 48 15.93 -8.76 -12.82
C ASN A 48 14.52 -8.76 -12.18
N TRP A 49 13.84 -7.61 -12.12
CA TRP A 49 12.47 -7.46 -11.59
C TRP A 49 11.47 -7.10 -12.69
N SER A 50 11.37 -7.91 -13.75
CA SER A 50 10.55 -7.62 -14.93
C SER A 50 9.05 -7.92 -14.78
N ASN A 51 8.66 -8.60 -13.71
CA ASN A 51 7.26 -8.95 -13.44
C ASN A 51 7.02 -8.94 -11.93
N PHE A 52 6.97 -7.75 -11.35
CA PHE A 52 6.74 -7.60 -9.92
C PHE A 52 5.31 -7.15 -9.59
N THR A 53 4.88 -7.51 -8.38
CA THR A 53 3.58 -7.15 -7.84
C THR A 53 3.73 -6.27 -6.61
N ILE A 54 2.75 -5.41 -6.38
CA ILE A 54 2.64 -4.58 -5.18
C ILE A 54 1.39 -5.00 -4.44
N SER A 55 1.54 -5.26 -3.15
CA SER A 55 0.44 -5.60 -2.24
C SER A 55 0.44 -4.68 -1.03
N LEU A 56 -0.73 -4.20 -0.63
CA LEU A 56 -0.93 -3.50 0.63
C LEU A 56 -1.08 -4.51 1.75
N MET A 57 -0.28 -4.36 2.80
CA MET A 57 -0.17 -5.30 3.91
C MET A 57 -0.39 -4.59 5.26
N SER A 58 -0.74 -5.37 6.27
CA SER A 58 -0.78 -4.98 7.68
C SER A 58 -0.35 -6.17 8.56
N GLY A 59 -0.46 -6.08 9.89
CA GLY A 59 -0.07 -7.15 10.82
C GLY A 59 1.32 -6.97 11.42
N SER A 60 1.82 -7.95 12.18
CA SER A 60 3.16 -7.94 12.77
C SER A 60 4.23 -8.32 11.72
N ASN A 61 5.50 -8.13 12.03
CA ASN A 61 6.61 -8.52 11.14
C ASN A 61 6.73 -10.04 10.97
N THR A 62 6.13 -10.82 11.86
CA THR A 62 6.11 -12.30 11.78
C THR A 62 4.80 -12.84 11.20
N GLN A 63 3.75 -12.03 11.12
CA GLN A 63 2.43 -12.43 10.65
C GLN A 63 1.80 -11.28 9.86
N MET A 64 2.32 -11.06 8.66
CA MET A 64 1.87 -10.04 7.73
C MET A 64 0.63 -10.54 6.99
N GLN A 65 -0.37 -9.68 6.87
CA GLN A 65 -1.66 -10.01 6.25
C GLN A 65 -1.95 -9.11 5.07
N LEU A 66 -2.41 -9.73 3.98
CA LEU A 66 -2.85 -9.03 2.78
C LEU A 66 -4.11 -8.22 3.07
N VAL A 67 -4.04 -6.91 2.80
CA VAL A 67 -5.17 -5.99 2.87
C VAL A 67 -5.78 -5.82 1.48
N ALA A 68 -4.95 -5.57 0.48
CA ALA A 68 -5.40 -5.38 -0.90
C ALA A 68 -4.28 -5.64 -1.92
N PRO A 69 -4.57 -6.26 -3.08
CA PRO A 69 -3.68 -6.17 -4.23
C PRO A 69 -3.66 -4.74 -4.77
N VAL A 70 -2.48 -4.22 -5.11
CA VAL A 70 -2.30 -2.85 -5.62
C VAL A 70 -2.06 -2.87 -7.13
N ALA A 71 -1.04 -3.61 -7.57
CA ALA A 71 -0.66 -3.71 -8.96
C ALA A 71 0.09 -5.04 -9.22
N SER A 72 0.08 -5.49 -10.47
CA SER A 72 0.81 -6.67 -10.93
C SER A 72 1.35 -6.42 -12.34
N GLY A 73 2.36 -7.21 -12.73
CA GLY A 73 2.95 -7.10 -14.07
C GLY A 73 3.80 -5.84 -14.28
N LEU A 74 4.33 -5.26 -13.21
CA LEU A 74 5.19 -4.08 -13.30
C LEU A 74 6.64 -4.48 -13.65
N ASP A 75 7.30 -3.62 -14.42
CA ASP A 75 8.72 -3.74 -14.76
C ASP A 75 9.55 -2.81 -13.84
N GLY A 76 10.27 -3.41 -12.90
CA GLY A 76 11.11 -2.75 -11.91
C GLY A 76 12.35 -2.07 -12.48
N SER A 77 12.69 -2.35 -13.74
CA SER A 77 13.78 -1.65 -14.45
C SER A 77 13.32 -0.33 -15.09
N ASN A 78 12.00 -0.13 -15.24
CA ASN A 78 11.44 1.06 -15.88
C ASN A 78 11.24 2.20 -14.87
N ALA A 79 12.13 3.18 -14.89
CA ALA A 79 12.08 4.35 -14.01
C ALA A 79 10.83 5.23 -14.21
N ALA A 80 10.16 5.17 -15.36
CA ALA A 80 8.95 5.95 -15.60
C ALA A 80 7.73 5.45 -14.80
N LEU A 81 7.80 4.24 -14.23
CA LEU A 81 6.75 3.68 -13.39
C LEU A 81 6.84 4.12 -11.92
N SER A 82 7.92 4.82 -11.54
CA SER A 82 8.12 5.35 -10.18
C SER A 82 8.28 6.87 -10.21
N PRO A 83 7.44 7.65 -9.50
CA PRO A 83 6.39 7.25 -8.55
C PRO A 83 5.16 6.59 -9.21
N PHE A 84 4.60 5.60 -8.52
CA PHE A 84 3.34 4.97 -8.86
C PHE A 84 2.23 5.50 -7.96
N ASN A 85 1.13 5.98 -8.54
CA ASN A 85 -0.03 6.45 -7.80
C ASN A 85 -1.20 5.49 -7.97
N TRP A 86 -1.83 5.14 -6.86
CA TRP A 86 -3.09 4.39 -6.85
C TRP A 86 -4.05 5.03 -5.84
N THR A 87 -5.33 4.70 -5.89
CA THR A 87 -6.29 5.25 -4.91
C THR A 87 -6.18 4.50 -3.59
N CYS A 88 -5.90 5.21 -2.51
CA CYS A 88 -5.89 4.63 -1.17
C CYS A 88 -7.25 4.00 -0.86
N PRO A 89 -7.31 2.73 -0.44
CA PRO A 89 -8.57 2.07 -0.17
C PRO A 89 -9.20 2.60 1.11
N GLU A 90 -10.50 2.38 1.23
CA GLU A 90 -11.18 2.42 2.51
C GLU A 90 -10.69 1.24 3.37
N VAL A 91 -10.31 1.51 4.62
CA VAL A 91 -9.72 0.52 5.53
C VAL A 91 -10.29 0.64 6.94
N ASN A 92 -10.12 -0.43 7.71
CA ASN A 92 -10.38 -0.43 9.15
C ASN A 92 -9.25 -1.18 9.89
N PRO A 93 -8.59 -0.57 10.89
CA PRO A 93 -8.71 0.83 11.31
C PRO A 93 -7.98 1.81 10.38
N TYR A 94 -8.31 3.09 10.42
CA TYR A 94 -7.43 4.14 9.89
C TYR A 94 -6.27 4.34 10.87
N SER A 95 -5.06 3.93 10.49
CA SER A 95 -3.93 3.88 11.42
C SER A 95 -2.58 3.78 10.70
N ALA A 96 -1.50 4.04 11.44
CA ALA A 96 -0.11 3.94 11.02
C ALA A 96 0.41 2.49 11.02
N ILE A 97 -0.31 1.58 10.36
CA ILE A 97 -0.04 0.13 10.41
C ILE A 97 0.20 -0.51 9.04
N TYR A 98 0.02 0.25 7.96
CA TYR A 98 0.03 -0.25 6.60
C TYR A 98 1.41 -0.14 5.98
N PHE A 99 1.76 -1.07 5.10
CA PHE A 99 3.05 -1.08 4.39
C PHE A 99 2.87 -1.85 3.08
N TYR A 100 3.72 -1.57 2.09
CA TYR A 100 3.68 -2.29 0.82
C TYR A 100 4.68 -3.43 0.81
N GLN A 101 4.26 -4.55 0.23
CA GLN A 101 5.10 -5.65 -0.16
C GLN A 101 5.30 -5.64 -1.67
N PHE A 102 6.53 -5.85 -2.08
CA PHE A 102 6.93 -6.01 -3.46
C PHE A 102 7.47 -7.43 -3.63
N THR A 103 6.93 -8.17 -4.59
CA THR A 103 7.39 -9.54 -4.91
C THR A 103 7.67 -9.64 -6.40
N ASN A 104 8.73 -10.34 -6.77
CA ASN A 104 9.07 -10.60 -8.17
C ASN A 104 8.62 -12.01 -8.55
N SER A 105 7.82 -12.14 -9.61
CA SER A 105 7.29 -13.44 -10.06
C SER A 105 6.63 -14.26 -8.93
N ASN A 106 5.96 -13.55 -8.00
CA ASN A 106 5.33 -14.09 -6.79
C ASN A 106 6.30 -14.71 -5.76
N ASP A 107 7.61 -14.47 -5.85
CA ASP A 107 8.56 -14.88 -4.82
C ASP A 107 8.37 -14.03 -3.55
N THR A 108 7.77 -14.64 -2.53
CA THR A 108 7.55 -14.02 -1.23
C THR A 108 8.80 -14.09 -0.33
N THR A 109 9.76 -14.96 -0.62
CA THR A 109 10.96 -15.15 0.21
C THR A 109 11.89 -13.95 0.11
N ASN A 110 12.06 -13.41 -1.11
CA ASN A 110 12.90 -12.25 -1.40
C ASN A 110 12.10 -10.94 -1.50
N SER A 111 10.98 -10.86 -0.79
CA SER A 111 10.12 -9.68 -0.79
C SER A 111 10.88 -8.43 -0.37
N LYS A 112 10.56 -7.31 -1.01
CA LYS A 112 10.99 -5.97 -0.58
C LYS A 112 9.80 -5.24 0.02
N TRP A 113 10.06 -4.34 0.96
CA TRP A 113 9.02 -3.74 1.78
C TRP A 113 9.25 -2.24 1.92
N THR A 114 8.16 -1.48 1.96
CA THR A 114 8.23 -0.14 2.55
C THR A 114 8.17 -0.25 4.06
N THR A 115 8.50 0.84 4.74
CA THR A 115 8.14 0.99 6.16
C THR A 115 6.65 1.25 6.31
N ARG A 116 6.18 1.26 7.57
CA ARG A 116 4.78 1.55 7.89
C ARG A 116 4.43 3.01 7.66
N PHE A 117 3.23 3.24 7.15
CA PHE A 117 2.63 4.54 6.89
C PHE A 117 1.17 4.56 7.35
N THR A 118 0.58 5.74 7.36
CA THR A 118 -0.81 5.97 7.79
C THR A 118 -1.75 6.00 6.59
N ILE A 119 -2.80 5.18 6.63
CA ILE A 119 -4.02 5.44 5.87
C ILE A 119 -5.03 6.05 6.84
N ALA A 120 -5.35 7.32 6.62
CA ALA A 120 -6.29 8.10 7.41
C ALA A 120 -7.71 8.03 6.81
N SER A 121 -8.70 8.47 7.57
CA SER A 121 -10.05 8.69 7.04
C SER A 121 -10.02 9.71 5.89
N PRO A 122 -11.10 9.83 5.10
CA PRO A 122 -11.21 10.90 4.10
C PRO A 122 -11.06 12.31 4.70
N SER A 123 -11.41 12.49 5.98
CA SER A 123 -11.25 13.74 6.72
C SER A 123 -9.88 13.92 7.38
N GLY A 124 -8.95 12.97 7.23
CA GLY A 124 -7.59 13.03 7.79
C GLY A 124 -7.43 12.44 9.20
N GLU A 125 -8.49 11.86 9.77
CA GLU A 125 -8.48 11.29 11.12
C GLU A 125 -7.83 9.90 11.14
N SER A 126 -7.13 9.57 12.23
CA SER A 126 -6.55 8.24 12.44
C SER A 126 -6.51 7.86 13.92
N SER A 127 -6.51 6.56 14.19
CA SER A 127 -6.30 6.01 15.53
C SER A 127 -4.88 5.44 15.66
N PRO A 128 -4.27 5.47 16.87
CA PRO A 128 -3.00 4.80 17.12
C PRO A 128 -3.03 3.30 16.75
N PRO A 129 -1.88 2.71 16.38
CA PRO A 129 -1.76 1.27 16.25
C PRO A 129 -2.19 0.53 17.52
N ALA A 130 -2.83 -0.63 17.37
CA ALA A 130 -3.37 -1.40 18.49
C ALA A 130 -2.27 -1.95 19.43
N ASN A 131 -1.07 -2.21 18.89
CA ASN A 131 0.06 -2.72 19.64
C ASN A 131 1.25 -1.77 19.45
N SER A 132 1.91 -1.38 20.54
CA SER A 132 3.07 -0.48 20.53
C SER A 132 4.40 -1.19 20.23
N THR A 133 4.47 -2.51 20.43
CA THR A 133 5.68 -3.32 20.21
C THR A 133 5.37 -4.59 19.42
N GLN A 134 6.38 -5.09 18.72
CA GLN A 134 6.32 -6.40 18.04
C GLN A 134 6.34 -7.54 19.08
N PRO A 135 5.87 -8.74 18.71
CA PRO A 135 5.90 -9.90 19.59
C PRO A 135 7.31 -10.30 20.09
N ASN A 136 8.36 -9.93 19.34
CA ASN A 136 9.76 -10.14 19.73
C ASN A 136 10.33 -9.03 20.63
N GLY A 137 9.55 -7.98 20.94
CA GLY A 137 9.95 -6.85 21.78
C GLY A 137 10.39 -5.59 21.03
N ASP A 138 10.54 -5.63 19.70
CA ASP A 138 10.95 -4.44 18.94
C ASP A 138 9.93 -3.31 19.08
N SER A 139 10.42 -2.07 19.20
CA SER A 139 9.58 -0.86 19.30
C SER A 139 9.03 -0.43 17.94
N ILE A 140 8.36 -1.34 17.25
CA ILE A 140 7.69 -1.11 15.97
C ILE A 140 6.19 -1.36 16.19
N PRO A 141 5.36 -0.31 16.23
CA PRO A 141 3.92 -0.47 16.40
C PRO A 141 3.28 -1.24 15.25
N TRP A 142 2.18 -1.96 15.54
CA TRP A 142 1.44 -2.72 14.53
C TRP A 142 -0.03 -2.88 14.89
N GLY A 143 -0.80 -3.31 13.89
CA GLY A 143 -2.21 -3.68 14.02
C GLY A 143 -2.64 -4.48 12.81
N VAL A 144 -3.83 -5.06 12.88
CA VAL A 144 -4.46 -5.79 11.77
C VAL A 144 -5.44 -4.87 11.08
N GLY A 145 -5.20 -4.62 9.79
CA GLY A 145 -6.05 -3.82 8.92
C GLY A 145 -6.82 -4.69 7.93
N VAL A 146 -8.01 -4.26 7.55
CA VAL A 146 -8.82 -4.88 6.51
C VAL A 146 -9.29 -3.85 5.50
N LYS A 147 -9.42 -4.24 4.23
CA LYS A 147 -10.07 -3.42 3.21
C LYS A 147 -11.58 -3.43 3.42
N LEU A 148 -12.17 -2.24 3.37
CA LEU A 148 -13.61 -2.04 3.35
C LEU A 148 -14.10 -1.84 1.91
N PHE A 149 -15.29 -2.34 1.64
CA PHE A 149 -16.02 -2.15 0.41
C PHE A 149 -17.27 -1.33 0.71
N LEU A 150 -17.56 -0.34 -0.14
CA LEU A 150 -18.83 0.37 -0.11
C LEU A 150 -19.88 -0.51 -0.76
N ILE A 151 -20.90 -0.87 0.02
CA ILE A 151 -22.07 -1.59 -0.46
C ILE A 151 -23.24 -0.63 -0.39
N CYS A 152 -23.89 -0.38 -1.51
CA CYS A 152 -25.12 0.41 -1.56
C CYS A 152 -26.29 -0.52 -1.83
N ASP A 153 -27.35 -0.38 -1.03
CA ASP A 153 -28.62 -1.06 -1.24
C ASP A 153 -29.60 -0.09 -1.91
N ASP A 154 -30.17 -0.51 -3.06
CA ASP A 154 -31.14 0.27 -3.84
C ASP A 154 -32.59 -0.08 -3.48
N ARG A 155 -32.84 -0.84 -2.41
CA ARG A 155 -34.19 -1.34 -2.05
C ARG A 155 -35.20 -0.29 -1.61
N ASP A 156 -34.85 1.01 -1.58
CA ASP A 156 -35.78 2.08 -1.22
C ASP A 156 -36.03 3.06 -2.38
N ILE A 157 -36.78 2.61 -3.39
CA ILE A 157 -37.24 3.43 -4.55
C ILE A 157 -38.08 4.65 -4.14
N SER A 158 -38.52 4.71 -2.87
CA SER A 158 -39.39 5.78 -2.36
C SER A 158 -38.65 7.07 -2.01
N THR A 159 -37.34 6.99 -1.75
CA THR A 159 -36.49 8.16 -1.50
C THR A 159 -35.19 8.00 -2.28
N PHE A 160 -34.76 9.01 -3.04
CA PHE A 160 -33.47 9.04 -3.76
C PHE A 160 -32.26 9.09 -2.79
N HIS A 161 -32.26 8.28 -1.73
CA HIS A 161 -31.18 8.13 -0.75
C HIS A 161 -30.67 6.69 -0.83
N HIS A 162 -29.56 6.49 -1.53
CA HIS A 162 -28.84 5.22 -1.50
C HIS A 162 -28.28 5.01 -0.08
N HIS A 163 -28.71 3.94 0.60
CA HIS A 163 -28.12 3.53 1.87
C HIS A 163 -26.82 2.78 1.58
N CYS A 164 -25.69 3.47 1.69
CA CYS A 164 -24.38 2.87 1.53
C CYS A 164 -23.71 2.59 2.88
N VAL A 165 -23.18 1.38 3.06
CA VAL A 165 -22.47 0.95 4.27
C VAL A 165 -21.09 0.41 3.89
N LYS A 166 -20.06 0.80 4.63
CA LYS A 166 -18.70 0.25 4.49
C LYS A 166 -18.61 -1.08 5.24
N GLN A 167 -18.26 -2.16 4.55
CA GLN A 167 -18.16 -3.50 5.13
C GLN A 167 -16.87 -4.20 4.68
N PRO A 168 -16.23 -5.02 5.53
CA PRO A 168 -15.10 -5.84 5.11
C PRO A 168 -15.56 -7.01 4.23
N ALA A 169 -14.66 -7.54 3.39
CA ALA A 169 -14.98 -8.60 2.44
C ALA A 169 -15.60 -9.86 3.09
N TRP A 170 -15.19 -10.23 4.30
CA TRP A 170 -15.72 -11.42 4.98
C TRP A 170 -17.19 -11.27 5.41
N GLN A 171 -17.69 -10.04 5.60
CA GLN A 171 -19.12 -9.79 5.85
C GLN A 171 -19.95 -9.98 4.57
N LEU A 172 -19.39 -9.72 3.39
CA LEU A 172 -20.06 -9.92 2.09
C LEU A 172 -20.45 -11.37 1.86
N PHE A 173 -19.55 -12.31 2.18
CA PHE A 173 -19.82 -13.73 2.03
C PHE A 173 -21.04 -14.17 2.86
N LYS A 174 -21.22 -13.62 4.07
CA LYS A 174 -22.39 -13.94 4.90
C LYS A 174 -23.70 -13.49 4.25
N ILE A 175 -23.72 -12.29 3.68
CA ILE A 175 -24.92 -11.76 2.99
C ILE A 175 -25.26 -12.59 1.75
N ALA A 176 -24.25 -12.94 0.95
CA ALA A 176 -24.45 -13.74 -0.26
C ALA A 176 -24.99 -15.15 0.04
N GLN A 177 -24.55 -15.79 1.14
CA GLN A 177 -25.08 -17.10 1.54
C GLN A 177 -26.55 -17.03 1.95
N VAL A 178 -26.94 -16.01 2.72
CA VAL A 178 -28.34 -15.81 3.16
C VAL A 178 -29.28 -15.54 1.98
N GLN A 179 -28.86 -14.78 0.97
CA GLN A 179 -29.69 -14.56 -0.22
C GLN A 179 -29.89 -15.84 -1.03
N ASN A 180 -28.89 -16.71 -1.11
CA ASN A 180 -28.99 -17.95 -1.89
C ASN A 180 -30.01 -18.94 -1.28
N GLU A 181 -30.21 -18.90 0.05
CA GLU A 181 -31.24 -19.69 0.73
C GLU A 181 -32.66 -19.19 0.48
N HIS A 182 -32.84 -17.89 0.19
CA HIS A 182 -34.14 -17.30 -0.11
C HIS A 182 -34.63 -17.54 -1.55
N TYR A 183 -33.77 -17.99 -2.47
CA TYR A 183 -34.12 -18.29 -3.87
C TYR A 183 -34.30 -19.80 -4.14
N GLN A 184 -34.36 -20.65 -3.10
CA GLN A 184 -34.56 -22.09 -3.22
C GLN A 184 -36.02 -22.55 -2.92
N TYR A 185 -37.00 -21.65 -3.06
CA TYR A 185 -38.43 -21.95 -2.92
C TYR A 185 -39.24 -21.48 -4.12
#